data_AF-A0A1Y3AV98-F1
#
_entry.id   AF-A0A1Y3AV98-F1
#
_cell.length_a   1.000
_cell.length_b   1.000
_cell.length_c   1.000
_cell.angle_alpha   90.00
_cell.angle_beta   90.00
_cell.angle_gamma   90.00
#
_symmetry.space_group_name_H-M   'P 1'
#
loop_
_entity.id
_entity.type
_entity.pdbx_description
1 polymer ?
#
loop_
_entity_poly.entity_id
_entity_poly.type
_entity_poly.pdbx_seq_one_letter_code
_entity_poly.pdbx_strand_id
1 'polypeptide(L)'
;ANRDQYICRNQLFEPGIKIADPENCDCYYDCNYRQQPCYMCCPHGQIFNKKQDGCVLGSSFHCQNQPLKYRCEGRGLFANQKHCRKYWDCRNATTEDEPIEEACPDDYHWNDRQKICRKDTEIPDITRICNDV
;
A
#
# COMPACT_ATOMS: atom_id res chain seq x y z
N ALA A 1 2.73 -10.74 -6.23
CA ALA A 1 1.92 -9.69 -6.89
C ALA A 1 2.78 -8.42 -6.99
N ASN A 2 2.63 -7.62 -8.04
CA ASN A 2 3.50 -6.47 -8.31
C ASN A 2 3.20 -5.35 -7.30
N ARG A 3 4.03 -5.22 -6.26
CA ARG A 3 3.88 -4.30 -5.11
C ARG A 3 3.56 -2.87 -5.55
N ASP A 4 4.11 -2.49 -6.70
CA ASP A 4 4.11 -1.12 -7.20
C ASP A 4 2.75 -0.69 -7.72
N GLN A 5 1.93 -1.61 -8.26
CA GLN A 5 0.70 -1.25 -9.00
C GLN A 5 -0.37 -0.53 -8.15
N TYR A 6 -0.25 -0.58 -6.84
CA TYR A 6 -1.26 -0.08 -5.91
C TYR A 6 -0.86 1.20 -5.19
N ILE A 7 0.41 1.59 -5.28
CA ILE A 7 0.96 2.72 -4.55
C ILE A 7 0.29 4.02 -4.99
N CYS A 8 0.02 4.19 -6.29
CA CYS A 8 -0.69 5.34 -6.83
C CYS A 8 -2.22 5.14 -6.95
N ARG A 9 -2.71 3.90 -6.87
CA ARG A 9 -4.17 3.63 -6.88
C ARG A 9 -4.82 3.91 -5.53
N ASN A 10 -4.08 3.82 -4.42
CA ASN A 10 -4.62 3.99 -3.06
C ASN A 10 -4.70 5.45 -2.56
N GLN A 11 -4.73 6.45 -3.45
CA GLN A 11 -5.16 7.85 -3.24
C GLN A 11 -4.79 8.56 -1.90
N LEU A 12 -3.67 8.25 -1.24
CA LEU A 12 -3.20 9.05 -0.08
C LEU A 12 -2.62 10.41 -0.46
N PHE A 13 -2.60 10.71 -1.75
CA PHE A 13 -1.67 11.66 -2.30
C PHE A 13 -2.39 12.45 -3.38
N GLU A 14 -2.50 13.77 -3.18
CA GLU A 14 -3.08 14.67 -4.17
C GLU A 14 -2.45 14.42 -5.55
N PRO A 15 -3.20 14.58 -6.66
CA PRO A 15 -2.60 14.53 -8.00
C PRO A 15 -1.44 15.52 -8.03
N GLY A 16 -0.21 15.05 -8.23
CA GLY A 16 0.98 15.86 -7.95
C GLY A 16 2.06 15.14 -7.15
N ILE A 17 1.67 14.22 -6.26
CA ILE A 17 2.56 13.77 -5.19
C ILE A 17 3.49 12.64 -5.61
N LYS A 18 4.73 12.75 -5.11
CA LYS A 18 5.73 11.68 -5.04
C LYS A 18 5.73 11.00 -3.67
N ILE A 19 5.84 9.68 -3.67
CA ILE A 19 5.73 8.83 -2.49
C ILE A 19 7.06 8.13 -2.25
N ALA A 20 7.68 8.35 -1.09
CA ALA A 20 8.92 7.66 -0.74
C ALA A 20 8.73 6.13 -0.75
N ASP A 21 9.70 5.39 -1.25
CA ASP A 21 9.71 3.94 -1.11
C ASP A 21 10.05 3.57 0.35
N PRO A 22 9.16 2.84 1.06
CA PRO A 22 9.37 2.50 2.47
C PRO A 22 10.54 1.55 2.72
N GLU A 23 11.05 0.88 1.70
CA GLU A 23 12.20 -0.03 1.80
C GLU A 23 13.46 0.56 1.16
N ASN A 24 13.32 1.50 0.22
CA ASN A 24 14.45 2.12 -0.44
C ASN A 24 14.46 3.66 -0.36
N CYS A 25 15.32 4.19 0.50
CA CYS A 25 15.39 5.62 0.83
C CYS A 25 15.80 6.53 -0.34
N ASP A 26 16.51 5.99 -1.32
CA ASP A 26 16.90 6.74 -2.52
C ASP A 26 15.80 6.71 -3.60
N CYS A 27 14.77 5.89 -3.47
CA CYS A 27 13.71 5.77 -4.47
C CYS A 27 12.35 6.29 -3.99
N TYR A 28 11.51 6.61 -4.97
CA TYR A 28 10.16 7.09 -4.79
C TYR A 28 9.29 6.74 -6.00
N TYR A 29 7.98 6.84 -5.80
CA TYR A 29 6.97 6.63 -6.81
C TYR A 29 6.36 7.98 -7.18
N ASP A 30 6.44 8.36 -8.45
CA ASP A 30 5.76 9.53 -9.00
C ASP A 30 4.38 9.10 -9.53
N CYS A 31 3.32 9.66 -8.95
CA CYS A 31 1.93 9.34 -9.29
C CYS A 31 1.27 10.34 -10.26
N ASN A 32 2.05 11.21 -10.90
CA ASN A 32 1.53 12.26 -11.79
C ASN A 32 0.89 11.76 -13.08
N TYR A 33 1.24 10.55 -13.54
CA TYR A 33 0.78 10.04 -14.82
C TYR A 33 -0.33 9.00 -14.69
N ARG A 34 -1.59 9.40 -14.90
CA ARG A 34 -2.76 8.50 -15.00
C ARG A 34 -2.86 7.45 -13.87
N GLN A 35 -2.43 7.79 -12.64
CA GLN A 35 -2.41 6.87 -11.49
C GLN A 35 -1.53 5.63 -11.68
N GLN A 36 -0.62 5.64 -12.66
CA GLN A 36 0.44 4.65 -12.78
C GLN A 36 1.68 5.15 -12.04
N PRO A 37 2.24 4.35 -11.12
CA PRO A 37 3.49 4.70 -10.45
C PRO A 37 4.65 4.66 -11.44
N CYS A 38 5.33 5.79 -11.58
CA CYS A 38 6.67 5.84 -12.16
C CYS A 38 7.69 5.70 -11.01
N TYR A 39 8.37 4.55 -10.94
CA TYR A 39 9.43 4.35 -9.95
C TYR A 39 10.71 5.06 -10.38
N MET A 40 11.22 5.95 -9.54
CA MET A 40 12.40 6.76 -9.79
C MET A 40 13.32 6.78 -8.57
N CYS A 41 14.63 6.90 -8.81
CA CYS A 41 15.62 6.94 -7.75
C CYS A 41 16.50 8.19 -7.86
N CYS A 42 16.95 8.66 -6.71
CA CYS A 42 17.79 9.82 -6.56
C CYS A 42 19.23 9.54 -7.02
N PRO A 43 19.96 10.57 -7.48
CA PRO A 43 21.38 10.44 -7.79
C PRO A 43 22.22 10.02 -6.58
N HIS A 44 23.40 9.46 -6.83
CA HIS A 44 24.29 8.90 -5.80
C HIS A 44 24.47 9.81 -4.58
N GLY A 45 24.29 9.23 -3.38
CA GLY A 45 24.45 9.91 -2.10
C GLY A 45 23.28 10.81 -1.70
N GLN A 46 22.19 10.81 -2.48
CA GLN A 46 20.95 11.51 -2.16
C GLN A 46 19.83 10.55 -1.80
N ILE A 47 18.86 11.04 -1.03
CA ILE A 47 17.65 10.34 -0.59
C ILE A 47 16.43 11.18 -0.92
N PHE A 48 15.29 10.54 -1.16
CA PHE A 48 14.05 11.26 -1.45
C PHE A 48 13.47 11.87 -0.16
N ASN A 49 13.22 13.17 -0.17
CA ASN A 49 12.59 13.89 0.92
C ASN A 49 11.21 14.38 0.49
N LYS A 50 10.17 13.71 1.00
CA LYS A 50 8.78 14.07 0.75
C LYS A 50 8.44 15.51 1.17
N LYS A 51 9.05 16.07 2.22
CA LYS A 51 8.79 17.45 2.65
C LYS A 51 9.30 18.49 1.64
N GLN A 52 10.33 18.14 0.87
CA GLN A 52 10.90 18.99 -0.16
C GLN A 52 10.51 18.54 -1.58
N ASP A 53 9.68 17.49 -1.69
CA ASP A 53 9.27 16.84 -2.93
C ASP A 53 10.43 16.51 -3.90
N GLY A 54 11.60 16.17 -3.34
CA GLY A 54 12.84 16.03 -4.12
C GLY A 54 13.98 15.34 -3.38
N CYS A 55 15.09 15.14 -4.11
CA CYS A 55 16.27 14.47 -3.60
C CYS A 55 17.15 15.42 -2.78
N VAL A 56 17.58 14.97 -1.60
CA VAL A 56 18.44 15.71 -0.67
C VAL A 56 19.67 14.88 -0.32
N LEU A 57 20.77 15.51 0.08
CA LEU A 57 21.97 14.77 0.52
C LEU A 57 21.66 13.88 1.73
N GLY A 58 22.00 12.59 1.63
CA GLY A 58 21.69 11.59 2.66
C GLY A 58 22.40 11.79 4.00
N SER A 59 23.44 12.64 4.05
CA SER A 59 24.18 12.95 5.27
C SER A 59 23.43 13.85 6.25
N SER A 60 22.38 14.56 5.82
CA SER A 60 21.63 15.52 6.64
C SER A 60 20.22 15.07 7.01
N PHE A 61 19.77 13.93 6.49
CA PHE A 61 18.42 13.42 6.75
C PHE A 61 18.46 11.92 7.02
N HIS A 62 17.98 11.50 8.19
CA HIS A 62 17.69 10.09 8.41
C HIS A 62 16.52 9.70 7.52
N CYS A 63 16.61 8.51 6.93
CA CYS A 63 15.55 7.94 6.12
C CYS A 63 14.25 7.86 6.93
N GLN A 64 13.29 8.74 6.63
CA GLN A 64 11.96 8.75 7.24
C GLN A 64 11.00 7.95 6.37
N ASN A 65 11.29 6.66 6.22
CA ASN A 65 10.39 5.74 5.56
C ASN A 65 9.14 5.60 6.42
N GLN A 66 8.11 6.38 6.07
CA GLN A 66 6.79 6.14 6.61
C GLN A 66 6.23 4.92 5.89
N PRO A 67 5.74 3.91 6.62
CA PRO A 67 5.08 2.79 5.98
C PRO A 67 3.93 3.32 5.12
N LEU A 68 3.80 2.78 3.91
CA LEU A 68 2.66 3.09 3.05
C LEU A 68 1.39 2.74 3.83
N LYS A 69 0.64 3.77 4.21
CA LYS A 69 -0.63 3.60 4.89
C LYS A 69 -1.69 3.23 3.85
N TYR A 70 -2.61 2.34 4.20
CA TYR A 70 -3.75 2.07 3.33
C TYR A 70 -4.77 3.19 3.49
N ARG A 71 -5.47 3.57 2.41
CA ARG A 71 -6.63 4.47 2.48
C ARG A 71 -7.81 3.80 1.84
N CYS A 72 -8.95 3.94 2.50
CA CYS A 72 -10.22 3.47 2.01
C CYS A 72 -10.59 4.10 0.68
N GLU A 73 -10.82 3.25 -0.33
CA GLU A 73 -11.36 3.68 -1.63
C GLU A 73 -12.85 4.08 -1.54
N GLY A 74 -13.48 3.83 -0.38
CA GLY A 74 -14.86 4.18 -0.05
C GLY A 74 -15.27 3.52 1.27
N ARG A 75 -16.55 3.64 1.64
CA ARG A 75 -17.08 2.89 2.79
C ARG A 75 -17.27 1.42 2.41
N GLY A 76 -16.69 0.52 3.18
CA GLY A 76 -16.80 -0.91 2.93
C GLY A 76 -15.69 -1.73 3.57
N LEU A 77 -15.49 -2.93 3.05
CA LEU A 77 -14.39 -3.82 3.40
C LEU A 77 -13.54 -4.07 2.15
N PHE A 78 -12.21 -4.08 2.30
CA PHE A 78 -11.29 -4.18 1.16
C PHE A 78 -10.17 -5.18 1.45
N ALA A 79 -9.76 -5.96 0.45
CA ALA A 79 -8.66 -6.91 0.62
C ALA A 79 -7.36 -6.24 1.04
N ASN A 80 -6.65 -6.88 1.97
CA ASN A 80 -5.24 -6.60 2.14
C ASN A 80 -4.45 -7.35 1.07
N GLN A 81 -3.67 -6.61 0.29
CA GLN A 81 -2.95 -7.14 -0.87
C GLN A 81 -1.62 -7.80 -0.51
N LYS A 82 -1.12 -7.58 0.72
CA LYS A 82 0.10 -8.19 1.24
C LYS A 82 -0.17 -9.40 2.13
N HIS A 83 -1.33 -9.43 2.78
CA HIS A 83 -1.69 -10.46 3.73
C HIS A 83 -3.10 -10.95 3.40
N CYS A 84 -3.20 -12.10 2.77
CA CYS A 84 -4.48 -12.62 2.30
C CYS A 84 -5.46 -13.03 3.40
N ARG A 85 -4.96 -13.29 4.61
CA ARG A 85 -5.81 -13.48 5.79
C ARG A 85 -6.37 -12.17 6.33
N LYS A 86 -5.86 -11.03 5.88
CA LYS A 86 -6.24 -9.72 6.40
C LYS A 86 -7.08 -8.94 5.40
N TYR A 87 -7.82 -7.98 5.94
CA TYR A 87 -8.61 -7.03 5.18
C TYR A 87 -8.67 -5.69 5.91
N TRP A 88 -9.04 -4.66 5.19
CA TRP A 88 -9.23 -3.32 5.71
C TRP A 88 -10.71 -3.07 5.95
N ASP A 89 -11.07 -2.70 7.17
CA ASP A 89 -12.40 -2.22 7.52
C ASP A 89 -12.45 -0.69 7.44
N CYS A 90 -13.21 -0.24 6.45
CA CYS A 90 -13.40 1.15 6.09
C CYS A 90 -14.83 1.63 6.34
N ARG A 91 -15.67 0.85 7.03
CA ARG A 91 -17.08 1.21 7.24
C ARG A 91 -17.23 2.47 8.08
N ASN A 92 -16.31 2.67 9.02
CA ASN A 92 -16.26 3.83 9.91
C ASN A 92 -15.10 4.79 9.60
N ALA A 93 -14.27 4.48 8.60
CA ALA A 93 -13.14 5.34 8.25
C ALA A 93 -13.63 6.66 7.66
N THR A 94 -13.16 7.78 8.23
CA THR A 94 -13.30 9.11 7.66
C THR A 94 -12.04 9.47 6.86
N THR A 95 -12.00 10.67 6.27
CA THR A 95 -10.79 11.15 5.57
C THR A 95 -9.61 11.40 6.51
N GLU A 96 -9.86 11.47 7.82
CA GLU A 96 -8.86 11.72 8.86
C GLU A 96 -8.49 10.47 9.64
N ASP A 97 -9.35 9.45 9.63
CA ASP A 97 -9.12 8.19 10.34
C ASP A 97 -8.38 7.17 9.48
N GLU A 98 -7.46 6.45 10.12
CA GLU A 98 -6.81 5.30 9.51
C GLU A 98 -7.80 4.13 9.38
N PRO A 99 -7.74 3.34 8.29
CA PRO A 99 -8.51 2.10 8.19
C PRO A 99 -8.08 1.11 9.28
N ILE A 100 -9.02 0.32 9.74
CA ILE A 100 -8.73 -0.75 10.70
C ILE A 100 -8.28 -1.98 9.92
N GLU A 101 -7.10 -2.50 10.22
CA GLU A 101 -6.65 -3.80 9.69
C GLU A 101 -7.24 -4.91 10.55
N GLU A 102 -8.00 -5.82 9.93
CA GLU A 102 -8.61 -6.97 10.58
C GLU A 102 -8.08 -8.27 9.97
N ALA A 103 -8.15 -9.36 10.74
CA ALA A 103 -7.74 -10.69 10.31
C ALA A 103 -8.91 -11.67 10.34
N CYS A 104 -9.01 -12.50 9.30
CA CYS A 104 -9.90 -13.65 9.29
C CYS A 104 -9.47 -14.67 10.36
N PRO A 105 -10.41 -15.51 10.88
CA PRO A 105 -10.09 -16.64 11.76
C PRO A 105 -9.08 -17.60 11.14
N ASP A 106 -8.47 -18.46 11.97
CA ASP A 106 -7.51 -19.47 11.50
C ASP A 106 -8.16 -20.44 10.51
N ASP A 107 -7.41 -20.80 9.45
CA ASP A 107 -7.87 -21.57 8.28
C ASP A 107 -8.94 -20.86 7.42
N TYR A 108 -9.06 -19.53 7.55
CA TYR A 108 -9.86 -18.69 6.66
C TYR A 108 -9.01 -17.60 6.01
N HIS A 109 -9.35 -17.29 4.76
CA HIS A 109 -8.80 -16.16 4.01
C HIS A 109 -9.91 -15.21 3.56
N TRP A 110 -9.50 -13.97 3.28
CA TRP A 110 -10.42 -12.94 2.80
C TRP A 110 -10.88 -13.23 1.37
N ASN A 111 -12.18 -13.32 1.17
CA ASN A 111 -12.78 -13.39 -0.16
C ASN A 111 -13.22 -11.99 -0.59
N ASP A 112 -12.40 -11.32 -1.40
CA ASP A 112 -12.68 -9.95 -1.84
C ASP A 112 -13.92 -9.81 -2.74
N ARG A 113 -14.34 -10.89 -3.39
CA ARG A 113 -15.53 -10.90 -4.25
C ARG A 113 -16.82 -10.87 -3.44
N GLN A 114 -16.84 -11.60 -2.32
CA GLN A 114 -18.00 -11.72 -1.44
C GLN A 114 -17.92 -10.80 -0.21
N LYS A 115 -16.76 -10.17 0.01
CA LYS A 115 -16.47 -9.34 1.18
C LYS A 115 -16.66 -10.10 2.51
N ILE A 116 -16.19 -11.34 2.57
CA ILE A 116 -16.32 -12.23 3.73
C ILE A 116 -15.11 -13.16 3.87
N CYS A 117 -14.79 -13.60 5.09
CA CYS A 117 -13.82 -14.66 5.33
C CYS A 117 -14.40 -16.02 4.90
N ARG A 118 -13.65 -16.78 4.11
CA ARG A 118 -14.01 -18.13 3.65
C ARG A 118 -12.90 -19.12 4.00
N LYS A 119 -13.28 -20.38 4.24
CA LYS A 119 -12.30 -21.44 4.44
C LYS A 119 -11.50 -21.69 3.18
N ASP A 120 -10.27 -22.13 3.34
CA ASP A 120 -9.32 -22.37 2.25
C ASP A 120 -9.86 -23.38 1.24
N THR A 121 -10.58 -24.40 1.72
CA THR A 121 -11.23 -25.43 0.91
C THR A 121 -12.36 -24.89 0.03
N GLU A 122 -12.87 -23.69 0.33
CA GLU A 122 -13.98 -23.04 -0.37
C GLU A 122 -13.52 -21.94 -1.32
N ILE A 123 -12.22 -21.58 -1.31
CA ILE A 123 -11.63 -20.58 -2.20
C ILE A 123 -10.82 -21.32 -3.28
N PRO A 124 -11.32 -21.38 -4.53
CA PRO A 124 -10.58 -22.00 -5.61
C PRO A 124 -9.23 -21.33 -5.81
N ASP A 125 -8.18 -22.13 -6.01
CA ASP A 125 -6.80 -21.67 -6.20
C ASP A 125 -6.28 -20.72 -5.09
N ILE A 126 -6.67 -20.95 -3.82
CA ILE A 126 -6.25 -20.09 -2.71
C ILE A 126 -4.73 -19.87 -2.67
N THR A 127 -3.92 -20.91 -2.93
CA THR A 127 -2.46 -20.83 -3.01
C THR A 127 -1.95 -19.97 -4.18
N ARG A 128 -2.71 -19.83 -5.27
CA ARG A 128 -2.36 -18.92 -6.38
C ARG A 128 -2.73 -17.48 -6.04
N ILE A 129 -3.84 -17.29 -5.34
CA ILE A 129 -4.38 -15.98 -4.96
C ILE A 129 -3.58 -15.40 -3.78
N CYS A 130 -3.14 -16.27 -2.89
CA CYS A 130 -2.57 -15.96 -1.59
C CYS A 130 -1.24 -16.67 -1.43
N ASN A 131 -0.18 -15.97 -1.86
CA ASN A 131 1.20 -16.34 -1.61
C ASN A 131 1.72 -15.44 -0.49
N ASP A 132 1.19 -15.63 0.72
CA ASP A 132 1.78 -15.09 1.94
C ASP A 132 3.02 -15.96 2.23
N VAL A 133 4.12 -15.70 1.52
CA VAL A 133 5.42 -16.40 1.66
C VAL A 133 6.18 -15.87 2.87
#